data_AF-D8QTZ5-F1
#
_entry.id   AF-D8QTZ5-F1
#
_cell.length_a   1.000
_cell.length_b   1.000
_cell.length_c   1.000
_cell.angle_alpha   90.00
_cell.angle_beta   90.00
_cell.angle_gamma   90.00
#
_symmetry.space_group_name_H-M   'P 1'
#
loop_
_entity.id
_entity.type
_entity.pdbx_description
1 polymer ?
#
loop_
_entity_poly.entity_id
_entity_poly.type
_entity_poly.pdbx_seq_one_letter_code
_entity_poly.pdbx_strand_id
1 'polypeptide(L)'
;MAFQINPLLAAFFLFLSLAKIFPLNVVTASDPDPVEDICIPNGRSSRSQVSSKDFYSSVLRDGAVASSPPKSFAFSQAIVSTFPGLNTMGFSVARIYLGPGGVVRSHAHPRASELVDVEKGVIEVGFVDSNNKLFAHNLKEAEACFTIS
;
A
#
# COMPACT_ATOMS: atom_id res chain seq x y z
N MET A 1 -21.75 -49.88 36.92
CA MET A 1 -22.21 -48.47 37.00
C MET A 1 -21.66 -47.77 35.78
N ALA A 2 -22.48 -47.49 34.77
CA ALA A 2 -22.04 -46.84 33.54
C ALA A 2 -21.98 -45.32 33.77
N PHE A 3 -20.81 -44.72 33.61
CA PHE A 3 -20.66 -43.26 33.65
C PHE A 3 -21.36 -42.68 32.42
N GLN A 4 -22.54 -42.07 32.60
CA GLN A 4 -23.16 -41.26 31.56
C GLN A 4 -22.41 -39.93 31.46
N ILE A 5 -21.65 -39.76 30.39
CA ILE A 5 -21.03 -38.49 30.03
C ILE A 5 -22.12 -37.51 29.61
N ASN A 6 -22.15 -36.33 30.21
CA ASN A 6 -23.12 -35.29 29.87
C ASN A 6 -22.89 -34.87 28.40
N PRO A 7 -23.87 -35.05 27.49
CA PRO A 7 -23.71 -34.77 26.07
C PRO A 7 -23.40 -33.28 25.81
N LEU A 8 -23.86 -32.39 26.69
CA LEU A 8 -23.56 -30.97 26.62
C LEU A 8 -22.08 -30.68 26.91
N LEU A 9 -21.50 -31.40 27.87
CA LEU A 9 -20.10 -31.27 28.24
C LEU A 9 -19.18 -31.86 27.16
N ALA A 10 -19.57 -32.98 26.56
CA ALA A 10 -18.87 -33.56 25.42
C ALA A 10 -18.88 -32.63 24.19
N ALA A 11 -20.03 -32.01 23.88
CA ALA A 11 -20.15 -31.04 22.81
C ALA A 11 -19.29 -29.78 23.05
N PHE A 12 -19.19 -29.31 24.30
CA PHE A 12 -18.35 -28.18 24.67
C PHE A 12 -16.85 -28.46 24.44
N PHE A 13 -16.36 -29.63 24.87
CA PHE A 13 -14.96 -30.02 24.62
C PHE A 13 -14.67 -30.25 23.13
N LEU A 14 -15.63 -30.80 22.38
CA LEU A 14 -15.50 -30.95 20.94
C LEU A 14 -15.43 -29.59 20.23
N PHE A 15 -16.27 -28.64 20.61
CA PHE A 15 -16.24 -27.26 20.10
C PHE A 15 -14.90 -26.57 20.40
N LEU A 16 -14.38 -26.69 21.63
CA LEU A 16 -13.06 -26.15 21.99
C LEU A 16 -11.93 -26.82 21.21
N SER A 17 -12.04 -28.12 20.92
CA SER A 17 -11.07 -28.84 20.08
C SER A 17 -11.11 -28.35 18.63
N LEU A 18 -12.31 -28.14 18.06
CA LEU A 18 -12.51 -27.63 16.70
C LEU A 18 -12.03 -26.18 16.55
N ALA A 19 -12.30 -25.33 17.54
CA ALA A 19 -11.88 -23.93 17.54
C ALA A 19 -10.34 -23.76 17.51
N LYS A 20 -9.58 -24.74 18.05
CA LYS A 20 -8.11 -24.76 17.96
C LYS A 20 -7.58 -25.18 16.59
N ILE A 21 -8.35 -25.92 15.81
CA ILE A 21 -7.94 -26.44 14.49
C ILE A 21 -8.16 -25.39 13.39
N PHE A 22 -9.16 -24.52 13.56
CA PHE A 22 -9.47 -23.44 12.63
C PHE A 22 -9.27 -22.06 13.30
N PRO A 23 -8.01 -21.58 13.45
CA PRO A 23 -7.82 -20.19 13.83
C PRO A 23 -8.46 -19.31 12.75
N LEU A 24 -9.37 -18.42 13.15
CA LEU A 24 -9.88 -17.36 12.30
C LEU A 24 -8.72 -16.41 11.99
N ASN A 25 -7.99 -16.69 10.92
CA ASN A 25 -6.97 -15.79 10.42
C ASN A 25 -7.69 -14.62 9.73
N VAL A 26 -7.89 -13.53 10.47
CA VAL A 26 -8.20 -12.25 9.84
C VAL A 26 -6.95 -11.82 9.10
N VAL A 27 -6.92 -12.05 7.79
CA VAL A 27 -5.82 -11.57 6.94
C VAL A 27 -6.03 -10.08 6.74
N THR A 28 -5.24 -9.27 7.44
CA THR A 28 -5.10 -7.85 7.13
C THR A 28 -4.05 -7.72 6.03
N ALA A 29 -4.46 -7.30 4.83
CA ALA A 29 -3.55 -7.15 3.69
C ALA A 29 -2.89 -5.76 3.61
N SER A 30 -3.10 -4.90 4.62
CA SER A 30 -2.54 -3.56 4.74
C SER A 30 -1.35 -3.53 5.70
N ASP A 31 -0.60 -2.43 5.64
CA ASP A 31 0.41 -2.13 6.65
C ASP A 31 -0.24 -1.99 8.04
N PRO A 32 0.45 -2.39 9.13
CA PRO A 32 -0.06 -2.19 10.50
C PRO A 32 -0.21 -0.70 10.85
N ASP A 33 -1.22 -0.38 11.66
CA ASP A 33 -1.40 0.96 12.20
C ASP A 33 -0.19 1.38 13.07
N PRO A 34 0.22 2.67 13.02
CA PRO A 34 1.28 3.18 13.87
C PRO A 34 0.88 3.11 15.35
N VAL A 35 1.78 2.60 16.20
CA VAL A 35 1.60 2.53 17.67
C VAL A 35 2.20 3.74 18.40
N GLU A 36 2.91 4.60 17.68
CA GLU A 36 3.56 5.82 18.14
C GLU A 36 3.61 6.86 17.02
N ASP A 37 3.76 8.14 17.36
CA ASP A 37 3.78 9.23 16.38
C ASP A 37 4.98 9.15 15.41
N ILE A 38 6.11 8.61 15.87
CA ILE A 38 7.40 8.66 15.19
C ILE A 38 8.08 7.31 15.31
N CYS A 39 8.28 6.65 14.18
CA CYS A 39 9.03 5.39 14.13
C CYS A 39 9.95 5.41 12.90
N ILE A 40 11.14 6.00 13.00
CA ILE A 40 12.11 5.98 11.90
C ILE A 40 12.94 4.68 11.97
N PRO A 41 13.30 4.05 10.83
CA PRO A 41 14.15 2.86 10.82
C PRO A 41 15.42 3.01 11.67
N ASN A 42 15.92 1.88 12.18
CA ASN A 42 17.01 1.78 13.16
C ASN A 42 16.68 2.29 14.57
N GLY A 43 15.41 2.16 14.99
CA GLY A 43 14.98 2.43 16.37
C GLY A 43 14.97 3.91 16.74
N ARG A 44 14.89 4.80 15.74
CA ARG A 44 14.81 6.25 15.94
C ARG A 44 13.34 6.65 16.16
N SER A 45 12.85 6.43 17.37
CA SER A 45 11.47 6.77 17.76
C SER A 45 11.38 7.94 18.75
N SER A 46 12.48 8.32 19.40
CA SER A 46 12.47 9.43 20.35
C SER A 46 12.51 10.79 19.65
N ARG A 47 11.78 11.77 20.19
CA ARG A 47 11.80 13.17 19.73
C ARG A 47 13.21 13.80 19.77
N SER A 48 14.12 13.31 20.62
CA SER A 48 15.50 13.77 20.67
C SER A 48 16.40 13.21 19.56
N GLN A 49 15.95 12.16 18.85
CA GLN A 49 16.71 11.48 17.81
C GLN A 49 16.32 11.92 16.39
N VAL A 50 15.31 12.78 16.26
CA VAL A 50 14.70 13.18 14.98
C VAL A 50 14.63 14.69 14.84
N SER A 51 14.50 15.16 13.60
CA SER A 51 14.36 16.57 13.27
C SER A 51 13.38 16.75 12.11
N SER A 52 13.03 18.00 11.77
CA SER A 52 12.18 18.31 10.61
C SER A 52 12.68 17.71 9.29
N LYS A 53 13.99 17.48 9.16
CA LYS A 53 14.61 16.88 7.97
C LYS A 53 14.20 15.42 7.77
N ASP A 54 13.77 14.73 8.83
CA ASP A 54 13.32 13.34 8.75
C ASP A 54 11.90 13.21 8.20
N PHE A 55 11.13 14.31 8.16
CA PHE A 55 9.72 14.35 7.74
C PHE A 55 9.50 15.10 6.42
N TYR A 56 10.57 15.40 5.70
CA TYR A 56 10.52 16.05 4.39
C TYR A 56 11.49 15.36 3.44
N SER A 57 11.07 15.19 2.19
CA SER A 57 11.93 14.71 1.13
C SER A 57 11.64 15.43 -0.18
N SER A 58 12.69 15.75 -0.92
CA SER A 58 12.58 16.28 -2.28
C SER A 58 12.70 15.18 -3.35
N VAL A 59 12.68 13.89 -2.97
CA VAL A 59 12.91 12.76 -3.90
C VAL A 59 11.98 12.75 -5.12
N LEU A 60 10.72 13.17 -4.96
CA LEU A 60 9.76 13.26 -6.07
C LEU A 60 10.08 14.42 -7.02
N ARG A 61 10.65 15.51 -6.50
CA ARG A 61 11.08 16.67 -7.27
C ARG A 61 12.42 16.44 -7.94
N ASP A 62 13.39 15.83 -7.25
CA ASP A 62 14.80 15.78 -7.66
C ASP A 62 15.20 14.41 -8.24
N GLY A 63 14.30 13.42 -8.20
CA GLY A 63 14.56 12.08 -8.71
C GLY A 63 14.55 11.97 -10.25
N ALA A 64 14.42 10.74 -10.76
CA ALA A 64 14.59 10.42 -12.17
C ALA A 64 13.67 11.20 -13.13
N VAL A 65 12.51 11.64 -12.66
CA VAL A 65 11.58 12.49 -13.44
C VAL A 65 12.18 13.87 -13.75
N ALA A 66 12.98 14.48 -12.87
CA ALA A 66 13.49 15.83 -13.07
C ALA A 66 14.85 15.91 -13.76
N SER A 67 15.62 14.83 -13.77
CA SER A 67 17.00 14.80 -14.28
C SER A 67 17.13 14.64 -15.79
N SER A 68 16.12 15.01 -16.58
CA SER A 68 15.89 14.71 -18.01
C SER A 68 15.01 13.47 -18.20
N PRO A 69 13.67 13.63 -18.15
CA PRO A 69 12.79 12.51 -18.37
C PRO A 69 13.03 11.93 -19.78
N PRO A 70 13.22 10.61 -19.91
CA PRO A 70 13.34 9.96 -21.20
C PRO A 70 12.05 10.17 -22.01
N LYS A 71 12.13 10.00 -23.33
CA LYS A 71 11.01 10.28 -24.24
C LYS A 71 9.71 9.52 -23.90
N SER A 72 9.79 8.41 -23.16
CA SER A 72 8.66 7.51 -22.91
C SER A 72 8.20 7.49 -21.46
N PHE A 73 9.07 7.11 -20.51
CA PHE A 73 8.66 6.86 -19.11
C PHE A 73 9.80 7.06 -18.12
N ALA A 74 9.53 7.80 -17.05
CA ALA A 74 10.37 7.84 -15.84
C ALA A 74 9.50 7.91 -14.60
N PHE A 75 10.03 7.48 -13.45
CA PHE A 75 9.35 7.64 -12.18
C PHE A 75 10.34 7.86 -11.04
N SER A 76 9.87 8.56 -10.02
CA SER A 76 10.54 8.74 -8.73
C SER A 76 9.61 8.24 -7.64
N GLN A 77 10.15 7.63 -6.58
CA GLN A 77 9.36 7.06 -5.50
C GLN A 77 9.81 7.54 -4.12
N ALA A 78 8.84 7.93 -3.30
CA ALA A 78 8.93 8.13 -1.87
C ALA A 78 8.38 6.88 -1.19
N ILE A 79 9.30 5.98 -0.84
CA ILE A 79 9.06 4.74 -0.09
C ILE A 79 10.00 4.73 1.11
N VAL A 80 9.81 3.83 2.08
CA VAL A 80 10.63 3.81 3.31
C VAL A 80 12.14 3.80 3.03
N SER A 81 12.61 3.17 1.95
CA SER A 81 14.04 3.16 1.61
C SER A 81 14.59 4.48 1.05
N THR A 82 13.73 5.34 0.47
CA THR A 82 14.13 6.64 -0.11
C THR A 82 13.64 7.84 0.73
N PHE A 83 12.64 7.61 1.57
CA PHE A 83 12.09 8.55 2.53
C PHE A 83 11.73 7.79 3.83
N PRO A 84 12.72 7.61 4.74
CA PRO A 84 12.55 6.80 5.94
C PRO A 84 11.46 7.27 6.92
N GLY A 85 11.08 8.55 6.86
CA GLY A 85 9.98 9.10 7.65
C GLY A 85 8.60 8.51 7.35
N LEU A 86 8.45 7.78 6.23
CA LEU A 86 7.20 7.07 5.89
C LEU A 86 7.01 5.76 6.65
N ASN A 87 8.00 5.30 7.41
CA ASN A 87 7.87 4.06 8.16
C ASN A 87 6.68 4.16 9.13
N THR A 88 5.86 3.10 9.18
CA THR A 88 4.58 2.99 9.92
C THR A 88 3.48 3.97 9.52
N MET A 89 3.64 4.80 8.49
CA MET A 89 2.62 5.78 8.10
C MET A 89 1.53 5.20 7.17
N GLY A 90 1.73 3.99 6.64
CA GLY A 90 0.74 3.28 5.84
C GLY A 90 0.56 3.81 4.40
N PHE A 91 1.50 4.63 3.90
CA PHE A 91 1.46 5.09 2.51
C PHE A 91 2.85 5.25 1.89
N SER A 92 2.86 5.26 0.56
CA SER A 92 3.99 5.64 -0.27
C SER A 92 3.50 6.51 -1.41
N VAL A 93 4.40 7.28 -2.03
CA VAL A 93 4.04 8.17 -3.14
C VAL A 93 4.99 7.96 -4.29
N ALA A 94 4.48 7.90 -5.52
CA ALA A 94 5.29 7.93 -6.73
C ALA A 94 4.93 9.15 -7.57
N ARG A 95 5.92 9.70 -8.27
CA ARG A 95 5.72 10.68 -9.33
C ARG A 95 6.15 10.04 -10.64
N ILE A 96 5.25 10.02 -11.61
CA ILE A 96 5.45 9.37 -12.90
C ILE A 96 5.44 10.45 -13.99
N TYR A 97 6.38 10.34 -14.92
CA TYR A 97 6.38 11.06 -16.19
C TYR A 97 6.07 10.08 -17.32
N LEU A 98 5.07 10.42 -18.12
CA LEU A 98 4.74 9.74 -19.36
C LEU A 98 4.89 10.73 -20.51
N GLY A 99 5.83 10.46 -21.41
CA GLY A 99 5.93 11.19 -22.67
C GLY A 99 4.87 10.73 -23.67
N PRO A 100 4.76 11.36 -24.85
CA PRO A 100 3.82 10.92 -25.89
C PRO A 100 4.02 9.45 -26.27
N GLY A 101 2.97 8.64 -26.13
CA GLY A 101 3.03 7.19 -26.35
C GLY A 101 3.76 6.39 -25.26
N GLY A 102 4.15 7.04 -24.16
CA GLY A 102 4.66 6.41 -22.96
C GLY A 102 3.59 5.54 -22.29
N VAL A 103 3.98 4.38 -21.78
CA VAL A 103 3.07 3.42 -21.15
C VAL A 103 3.71 2.88 -19.87
N VAL A 104 2.96 2.89 -18.78
CA VAL A 104 3.22 2.03 -17.64
C VAL A 104 2.61 0.67 -17.94
N ARG A 105 3.42 -0.39 -18.01
CA ARG A 105 2.91 -1.73 -18.33
C ARG A 105 1.91 -2.18 -17.27
N SER A 106 0.97 -3.03 -17.67
CA SER A 106 0.09 -3.73 -16.73
C SER A 106 0.93 -4.43 -15.65
N HIS A 107 0.59 -4.16 -14.40
CA HIS A 107 1.23 -4.69 -13.19
C HIS A 107 0.22 -4.65 -12.03
N ALA A 108 0.61 -5.18 -10.88
CA ALA A 108 -0.20 -5.21 -9.68
C ALA A 108 0.64 -4.82 -8.45
N HIS A 109 -0.02 -4.24 -7.45
CA HIS A 109 0.57 -3.93 -6.16
C HIS A 109 0.01 -4.91 -5.12
N PRO A 110 0.71 -5.99 -4.72
CA PRO A 110 0.12 -7.09 -3.95
C PRO A 110 -0.34 -6.73 -2.52
N ARG A 111 -0.08 -5.51 -2.05
CA ARG A 111 -0.36 -5.06 -0.68
C ARG A 111 -0.91 -3.63 -0.60
N ALA A 112 -1.27 -3.01 -1.72
CA ALA A 112 -1.68 -1.61 -1.74
C ALA A 112 -2.62 -1.31 -2.90
N SER A 113 -3.69 -0.58 -2.63
CA SER A 113 -4.41 0.19 -3.65
C SER A 113 -3.60 1.44 -4.01
N GLU A 114 -3.84 1.99 -5.19
CA GLU A 114 -3.16 3.20 -5.67
C GLU A 114 -4.20 4.28 -5.99
N LEU A 115 -3.87 5.52 -5.63
CA LEU A 115 -4.60 6.71 -6.05
C LEU A 115 -3.73 7.43 -7.08
N VAL A 116 -4.26 7.65 -8.27
CA VAL A 116 -3.59 8.35 -9.36
C VAL A 116 -4.22 9.73 -9.50
N ASP A 117 -3.40 10.76 -9.48
CA ASP A 117 -3.77 12.16 -9.76
C ASP A 117 -2.90 12.71 -10.89
N VAL A 118 -3.50 13.51 -11.76
CA VAL A 118 -2.81 14.08 -12.92
C VAL A 118 -2.35 15.50 -12.60
N GLU A 119 -1.03 15.67 -12.41
CA GLU A 119 -0.40 16.99 -12.23
C GLU A 119 -0.43 17.83 -13.53
N LYS A 120 -0.23 17.18 -14.69
CA LYS A 120 -0.14 17.85 -15.99
C LYS A 120 -0.48 16.92 -17.15
N GLY A 121 -1.18 17.42 -18.15
CA GLY A 121 -1.51 16.70 -19.38
C GLY A 121 -2.76 15.83 -19.26
N VAL A 122 -2.79 14.75 -20.05
CA VAL A 122 -3.90 13.78 -20.11
C VAL A 122 -3.32 12.38 -20.20
N ILE A 123 -3.83 11.46 -19.38
CA ILE A 123 -3.42 10.05 -19.39
C ILE A 123 -4.66 9.15 -19.36
N GLU A 124 -4.59 8.00 -20.04
CA GLU A 124 -5.57 6.94 -19.88
C GLU A 124 -5.12 6.04 -18.73
N VAL A 125 -5.96 5.90 -17.70
CA VAL A 125 -5.68 5.09 -16.51
C VAL A 125 -6.83 4.15 -16.27
N GLY A 126 -6.52 2.94 -15.81
CA GLY A 126 -7.52 1.94 -15.51
C GLY A 126 -6.97 0.75 -14.75
N PHE A 127 -7.87 -0.12 -14.33
CA PHE A 127 -7.55 -1.40 -13.70
C PHE A 127 -8.46 -2.51 -14.24
N VAL A 128 -8.05 -3.75 -14.05
CA VAL A 128 -8.83 -4.94 -14.38
C VAL A 128 -9.25 -5.60 -13.07
N ASP A 129 -10.55 -5.85 -12.90
CA ASP A 129 -11.04 -6.52 -11.70
C ASP A 129 -10.81 -8.04 -11.71
N SER A 130 -11.13 -8.72 -10.61
CA SER A 130 -11.03 -10.18 -10.49
C SER A 130 -11.94 -10.96 -11.43
N ASN A 131 -12.88 -10.31 -12.13
CA ASN A 131 -13.74 -10.90 -13.15
C ASN A 131 -13.20 -10.64 -14.57
N ASN A 132 -11.97 -10.15 -14.70
CA ASN A 132 -11.35 -9.74 -15.96
C ASN A 132 -12.09 -8.59 -16.68
N LYS A 133 -12.83 -7.76 -15.96
CA LYS A 133 -13.48 -6.57 -16.51
C LYS A 133 -12.55 -5.37 -16.40
N LEU A 134 -12.34 -4.69 -17.53
CA LEU A 134 -11.58 -3.44 -17.61
C LEU A 134 -12.46 -2.25 -17.19
N PHE A 135 -11.89 -1.39 -16.33
CA PHE A 135 -12.40 -0.07 -16.02
C PHE A 135 -11.30 0.94 -16.37
N ALA A 136 -11.57 1.89 -17.26
CA ALA A 136 -10.59 2.88 -17.71
C ALA A 136 -11.23 4.24 -18.00
N HIS A 137 -10.45 5.31 -17.83
CA HIS A 137 -10.86 6.68 -18.10
C HIS A 137 -9.67 7.54 -18.55
N ASN A 138 -9.94 8.55 -19.37
CA ASN A 138 -8.98 9.59 -19.69
C ASN A 138 -9.01 10.67 -18.60
N LEU A 139 -8.00 10.72 -17.75
CA LEU A 139 -7.87 11.72 -16.70
C LEU A 139 -7.15 12.96 -17.22
N LYS A 140 -7.69 14.13 -16.90
CA LYS A 140 -7.12 15.45 -17.14
C LYS A 140 -6.51 16.02 -15.87
N GLU A 141 -5.82 17.13 -16.00
CA GLU A 141 -5.22 17.86 -14.88
C GLU A 141 -6.21 18.08 -13.72
N ALA A 142 -5.76 17.79 -12.50
CA ALA A 142 -6.55 17.83 -11.27
C ALA A 142 -7.75 16.86 -11.21
N GLU A 143 -7.78 15.84 -12.06
CA GLU A 143 -8.66 14.67 -11.91
C GLU A 143 -7.89 13.50 -11.31
N ALA A 144 -8.59 12.73 -10.45
CA ALA A 144 -8.03 11.57 -9.79
C ALA A 144 -8.91 10.33 -9.95
N CYS A 145 -8.29 9.15 -9.97
CA CYS A 145 -8.97 7.86 -9.86
C CYS A 145 -8.21 6.92 -8.93
N PHE A 146 -8.88 5.90 -8.42
CA PHE A 146 -8.21 4.81 -7.70
C PHE A 146 -8.07 3.59 -8.61
N THR A 147 -7.00 2.84 -8.39
CA THR A 147 -6.78 1.50 -8.92
C THR A 147 -6.63 0.52 -7.75
N ILE A 148 -7.04 -0.73 -7.97
CA ILE A 148 -6.97 -1.80 -6.97
C ILE A 148 -5.81 -2.74 -7.28
N SER A 149 -5.34 -3.45 -6.24
CA SER A 149 -4.34 -4.53 -6.34
C SER A 149 -4.80 -5.68 -7.22
#